data_AF-A0A1Y4BR27-F1
#
_entry.id   AF-A0A1Y4BR27-F1
#
_cell.length_a   1.000
_cell.length_b   1.000
_cell.length_c   1.000
_cell.angle_alpha   90.00
_cell.angle_beta   90.00
_cell.angle_gamma   90.00
#
_symmetry.space_group_name_H-M   'P 1'
#
loop_
_entity.id
_entity.type
_entity.pdbx_description
1 polymer ?
#
loop_
_entity_poly.entity_id
_entity_poly.type
_entity_poly.pdbx_seq_one_letter_code
_entity_poly.pdbx_strand_id
1 'polypeptide(L)'
;MGKTNHTLRRASAAEAADALSLDGLAVLSRALGHARWRAVSDAAQAVACYLACHPRVAAVRYPGLRADPDFEHAAGTLESGFGPRVALRLAGAPAGEWALWEADGRDAREQALELEVLLAGGART
;
A
#
# COMPACT_ATOMS: atom_id res chain seq x y z
N MET A 1 -18.72 11.97 9.99
CA MET A 1 -17.97 11.17 8.99
C MET A 1 -16.73 10.66 9.70
N GLY A 2 -16.69 9.37 10.04
CA GLY A 2 -15.69 8.80 10.94
C GLY A 2 -14.28 8.98 10.39
N LYS A 3 -13.40 9.61 11.18
CA LYS A 3 -11.96 9.63 10.92
C LYS A 3 -11.48 8.20 11.07
N THR A 4 -11.41 7.45 9.97
CA THR A 4 -10.78 6.14 10.00
C THR A 4 -9.32 6.40 10.39
N ASN A 5 -8.96 5.94 11.58
CA ASN A 5 -7.61 6.07 12.11
C ASN A 5 -6.73 5.13 11.27
N HIS A 6 -6.13 5.64 10.20
CA HIS A 6 -5.29 4.85 9.31
C HIS A 6 -3.90 4.72 9.94
N THR A 7 -3.73 3.63 10.68
CA THR A 7 -2.43 3.25 11.24
C THR A 7 -1.74 2.33 10.25
N LEU A 8 -0.47 2.61 9.97
CA LEU A 8 0.44 1.64 9.40
C LEU A 8 0.38 0.36 10.25
N ARG A 9 -0.22 -0.70 9.72
CA ARG A 9 -0.46 -1.94 10.47
C ARG A 9 0.75 -2.86 10.35
N ARG A 10 1.34 -3.29 11.46
CA ARG A 10 2.35 -4.37 11.43
C ARG A 10 1.75 -5.66 10.85
N ALA A 11 2.53 -6.34 10.03
CA ALA A 11 2.16 -7.57 9.36
C ALA A 11 3.39 -8.48 9.21
N SER A 12 3.16 -9.79 9.18
CA SER A 12 4.15 -10.73 8.67
C SER A 12 4.22 -10.69 7.15
N ALA A 13 5.27 -11.31 6.57
CA ALA A 13 5.38 -11.48 5.12
C ALA A 13 4.18 -12.24 4.52
N ALA A 14 3.65 -13.24 5.23
CA ALA A 14 2.49 -14.00 4.79
C ALA A 14 1.21 -13.15 4.76
N GLU A 15 0.97 -12.34 5.79
CA GLU A 15 -0.16 -11.41 5.81
C GLU A 15 -0.03 -10.32 4.74
N ALA A 16 1.17 -9.82 4.48
CA ALA A 16 1.41 -8.86 3.41
C ALA A 16 1.14 -9.47 2.03
N ALA A 17 1.58 -10.71 1.80
CA ALA A 17 1.30 -11.43 0.56
C ALA A 17 -0.19 -11.72 0.37
N ASP A 18 -0.89 -12.18 1.40
CA ASP A 18 -2.34 -12.43 1.37
C ASP A 18 -3.12 -11.13 1.09
N ALA A 19 -2.76 -10.04 1.76
CA ALA A 19 -3.38 -8.73 1.56
C ALA A 19 -3.25 -8.20 0.12
N LEU A 20 -2.17 -8.58 -0.57
CA LEU A 20 -1.86 -8.20 -1.96
C LEU A 20 -2.20 -9.30 -2.98
N SER A 21 -2.81 -10.40 -2.56
CA SER A 21 -3.22 -11.48 -3.45
C SER A 21 -4.16 -10.96 -4.55
N LEU A 22 -3.87 -11.30 -5.81
CA LEU A 22 -4.66 -10.82 -6.95
C LEU A 22 -6.10 -11.32 -6.91
N ASP A 23 -6.35 -12.55 -6.45
CA ASP A 23 -7.70 -13.06 -6.23
C ASP A 23 -8.46 -12.20 -5.21
N GLY A 24 -7.79 -11.88 -4.10
CA GLY A 24 -8.35 -11.03 -3.05
C GLY A 24 -8.63 -9.61 -3.53
N LEU A 25 -7.71 -9.03 -4.31
CA LEU A 25 -7.85 -7.71 -4.93
C LEU A 25 -8.97 -7.69 -5.98
N ALA A 26 -9.12 -8.74 -6.78
CA ALA A 26 -10.20 -8.86 -7.77
C ALA A 26 -11.58 -8.94 -7.09
N VAL A 27 -11.71 -9.71 -6.00
CA VAL A 27 -12.93 -9.75 -5.18
C VAL A 27 -13.22 -8.38 -4.57
N LEU A 28 -12.21 -7.71 -4.02
CA LEU A 28 -12.35 -6.39 -3.43
C LEU A 28 -12.78 -5.33 -4.46
N SER A 29 -12.21 -5.36 -5.67
CA SER A 29 -12.57 -4.44 -6.76
C SER A 29 -14.06 -4.53 -7.10
N ARG A 30 -14.59 -5.74 -7.23
CA ARG A 30 -16.03 -5.98 -7.47
C ARG A 30 -16.91 -5.45 -6.34
N ALA A 31 -16.46 -5.56 -5.09
CA ALA A 31 -17.21 -5.09 -3.93
C ALA A 31 -17.22 -3.56 -3.78
N LEU A 32 -16.14 -2.87 -4.14
CA LEU A 32 -16.03 -1.41 -4.00
C LEU A 32 -16.70 -0.65 -5.16
N GLY A 33 -16.81 -1.27 -6.33
CA GLY A 33 -17.28 -0.63 -7.56
C GLY A 33 -16.21 0.25 -8.22
N HIS A 34 -16.30 0.40 -9.54
CA HIS A 34 -15.24 0.98 -10.37
C HIS A 34 -14.75 2.36 -9.91
N ALA A 35 -15.65 3.30 -9.59
CA ALA A 35 -15.27 4.66 -9.22
C ALA A 35 -14.45 4.70 -7.92
N ARG A 36 -14.86 3.94 -6.90
CA ARG A 36 -14.15 3.89 -5.62
C ARG A 36 -12.86 3.09 -5.76
N TRP A 37 -12.88 1.97 -6.47
CA TRP A 37 -11.68 1.18 -6.78
C TRP A 37 -10.59 2.03 -7.43
N ARG A 38 -10.96 2.80 -8.44
CA ARG A 38 -10.03 3.71 -9.12
C ARG A 38 -9.47 4.77 -8.19
N ALA A 39 -10.33 5.46 -7.43
CA ALA A 39 -9.89 6.52 -6.52
C ALA A 39 -8.89 6.00 -5.47
N VAL A 40 -9.16 4.86 -4.83
CA VAL A 40 -8.24 4.30 -3.83
C VAL A 40 -6.97 3.72 -4.46
N SER A 41 -7.05 3.24 -5.71
CA SER A 41 -5.87 2.76 -6.45
C SER A 41 -4.95 3.90 -6.85
N ASP A 42 -5.50 5.02 -7.33
CA ASP A 42 -4.72 6.21 -7.68
C ASP A 42 -3.99 6.76 -6.45
N ALA A 43 -4.66 6.79 -5.29
CA ALA A 43 -4.04 7.17 -4.02
C ALA A 43 -2.94 6.17 -3.59
N ALA A 44 -3.21 4.87 -3.66
CA ALA A 44 -2.23 3.83 -3.34
C ALA A 44 -1.00 3.87 -4.25
N GLN A 45 -1.18 4.12 -5.56
CA GLN A 45 -0.07 4.28 -6.51
C GLN A 45 0.84 5.44 -6.12
N ALA A 46 0.27 6.61 -5.79
CA ALA A 46 1.04 7.77 -5.38
C ALA A 46 1.79 7.52 -4.06
N VAL A 47 1.13 6.88 -3.09
CA VAL A 47 1.75 6.46 -1.83
C VAL A 47 2.88 5.45 -2.06
N ALA A 48 2.67 4.46 -2.91
CA ALA A 48 3.67 3.43 -3.22
C ALA A 48 4.91 4.04 -3.90
N CYS A 49 4.72 4.97 -4.85
CA CYS A 49 5.82 5.71 -5.47
C CYS A 49 6.59 6.56 -4.45
N TYR A 50 5.88 7.23 -3.53
CA TYR A 50 6.52 7.98 -2.44
C TYR A 50 7.40 7.08 -1.58
N LEU A 51 6.83 5.96 -1.10
CA LEU A 51 7.53 5.01 -0.23
C LEU A 51 8.72 4.35 -0.92
N ALA A 52 8.63 4.08 -2.23
CA ALA A 52 9.70 3.44 -3.00
C ALA A 52 10.98 4.31 -3.08
N CYS A 53 10.85 5.62 -2.90
CA CYS A 53 11.97 6.57 -2.87
C CYS A 53 12.34 7.03 -1.45
N HIS A 54 11.71 6.48 -0.41
CA HIS A 54 11.85 6.98 0.95
C HIS A 54 13.03 6.32 1.69
N PRO A 55 13.97 7.08 2.30
CA PRO A 55 15.21 6.52 2.88
C PRO A 55 15.00 5.59 4.08
N ARG A 56 13.86 5.69 4.78
CA ARG A 56 13.51 4.78 5.89
C ARG A 56 12.76 3.52 5.43
N VAL A 57 12.56 3.33 4.13
CA VAL A 57 11.85 2.19 3.57
C VAL A 57 12.86 1.33 2.81
N ALA A 58 13.01 0.07 3.23
CA ALA A 58 13.93 -0.89 2.61
C ALA A 58 13.30 -1.65 1.44
N ALA A 59 11.98 -1.80 1.42
CA ALA A 59 11.26 -2.45 0.33
C ALA A 59 9.79 -1.99 0.30
N VAL A 60 9.21 -1.99 -0.89
CA VAL A 60 7.78 -1.74 -1.13
C VAL A 60 7.24 -2.87 -2.01
N ARG A 61 6.03 -3.33 -1.70
CA ARG A 61 5.21 -4.21 -2.54
C ARG A 61 3.91 -3.50 -2.85
N TYR A 62 3.65 -3.34 -4.14
CA TYR A 62 2.41 -2.81 -4.67
C TYR A 62 2.28 -3.29 -6.12
N PRO A 63 1.22 -4.02 -6.50
CA PRO A 63 1.11 -4.58 -7.85
C PRO A 63 1.09 -3.53 -8.99
N GLY A 64 0.89 -2.25 -8.68
CA GLY A 64 0.99 -1.15 -9.64
C GLY A 64 2.40 -0.56 -9.85
N LEU A 65 3.40 -1.01 -9.09
CA LEU A 65 4.81 -0.62 -9.31
C LEU A 65 5.45 -1.58 -10.31
N ARG A 66 6.13 -1.05 -11.33
CA ARG A 66 6.89 -1.89 -12.29
C ARG A 66 8.00 -2.75 -11.68
N ALA A 67 8.48 -2.38 -10.49
CA ALA A 67 9.46 -3.15 -9.75
C ALA A 67 8.84 -4.29 -8.92
N ASP A 68 7.51 -4.33 -8.81
CA ASP A 68 6.82 -5.41 -8.11
C ASP A 68 6.83 -6.68 -8.98
N PRO A 69 7.17 -7.86 -8.44
CA PRO A 69 7.20 -9.10 -9.21
C PRO A 69 5.82 -9.50 -9.77
N ASP A 70 4.73 -9.03 -9.16
CA ASP A 70 3.37 -9.35 -9.62
C ASP A 70 2.84 -8.33 -10.64
N PHE A 71 3.62 -7.30 -11.04
CA PHE A 71 3.15 -6.21 -11.90
C PHE A 71 2.53 -6.69 -13.22
N GLU A 72 3.25 -7.51 -13.99
CA GLU A 72 2.78 -7.99 -15.29
C GLU A 72 1.48 -8.80 -15.16
N HIS A 73 1.40 -9.66 -14.14
CA HIS A 73 0.21 -10.48 -13.91
C HIS A 73 -0.97 -9.64 -13.40
N ALA A 74 -0.70 -8.68 -12.51
CA ALA A 74 -1.70 -7.76 -11.99
C ALA A 74 -2.25 -6.84 -13.08
N ALA A 75 -1.39 -6.31 -13.95
CA ALA A 75 -1.80 -5.44 -15.07
C ALA A 75 -2.69 -6.16 -16.09
N GLY A 76 -2.53 -7.49 -16.24
CA GLY A 76 -3.40 -8.32 -17.07
C GLY A 76 -4.69 -8.79 -16.39
N THR A 77 -4.78 -8.68 -15.06
CA THR A 77 -5.89 -9.26 -14.27
C THR A 77 -6.82 -8.20 -13.66
N LEU A 78 -6.25 -7.08 -13.22
CA LEU A 78 -6.97 -6.01 -12.53
C LEU A 78 -7.24 -4.85 -13.49
N GLU A 79 -8.46 -4.33 -13.45
CA GLU A 79 -8.87 -3.21 -14.29
C GLU A 79 -8.99 -1.92 -13.46
N SER A 80 -8.65 -0.79 -14.07
CA SER A 80 -8.82 0.55 -13.47
C SER A 80 -8.09 0.76 -12.13
N GLY A 81 -7.02 0.01 -11.87
CA GLY A 81 -6.19 0.16 -10.68
C GLY A 81 -5.77 -1.17 -10.05
N PHE A 82 -4.93 -1.08 -9.01
CA PHE A 82 -4.31 -2.23 -8.34
C PHE A 82 -4.75 -2.37 -6.87
N GLY A 83 -5.73 -1.57 -6.46
CA GLY A 83 -6.33 -1.61 -5.14
C GLY A 83 -5.66 -0.70 -4.13
N PRO A 84 -6.20 -0.67 -2.89
CA PRO A 84 -5.84 0.31 -1.89
C PRO A 84 -4.59 -0.04 -1.07
N ARG A 85 -4.09 -1.27 -1.15
CA ARG A 85 -3.12 -1.78 -0.17
C ARG A 85 -1.70 -1.66 -0.69
N VAL A 86 -0.81 -1.13 0.15
CA VAL A 86 0.63 -1.06 -0.09
C VAL A 86 1.34 -1.71 1.07
N ALA A 87 2.20 -2.70 0.81
CA ALA A 87 3.06 -3.26 1.86
C ALA A 87 4.45 -2.63 1.78
N LEU A 88 5.05 -2.39 2.94
CA LEU A 88 6.39 -1.84 3.05
C LEU A 88 7.19 -2.51 4.17
N ARG A 89 8.50 -2.48 4.03
CA ARG A 89 9.44 -2.87 5.08
C ARG A 89 10.30 -1.68 5.46
N LEU A 90 10.43 -1.41 6.75
CA LEU A 90 11.27 -0.32 7.25
C LEU A 90 12.76 -0.69 7.16
N ALA A 91 13.60 0.30 6.93
CA ALA A 91 15.04 0.15 7.01
C ALA A 91 15.44 -0.21 8.46
N GLY A 92 16.24 -1.28 8.62
CA GLY A 92 16.65 -1.79 9.92
C GLY A 92 15.64 -2.73 10.60
N ALA A 93 14.44 -2.95 10.04
CA ALA A 93 13.51 -3.94 10.56
C ALA A 93 13.95 -5.38 10.20
N PRO A 94 13.58 -6.40 11.00
CA PRO A 94 13.81 -7.80 10.68
C PRO A 94 13.25 -8.19 9.30
N ALA A 95 13.91 -9.14 8.61
CA ALA A 95 13.58 -9.45 7.21
C ALA A 95 12.14 -9.95 6.97
N GLY A 96 11.46 -10.45 8.00
CA GLY A 96 10.07 -10.90 7.95
C GLY A 96 9.03 -9.90 8.46
N GLU A 97 9.45 -8.74 8.97
CA GLU A 97 8.53 -7.72 9.49
C GLU A 97 8.12 -6.76 8.37
N TRP A 98 6.83 -6.78 8.05
CA TRP A 98 6.21 -5.90 7.10
C TRP A 98 5.24 -4.98 7.81
N ALA A 99 4.83 -3.94 7.10
CA ALA A 99 3.68 -3.17 7.46
C ALA A 99 2.78 -2.99 6.25
N LEU A 100 1.50 -2.78 6.50
CA LEU A 100 0.47 -2.53 5.51
C LEU A 100 -0.11 -1.14 5.71
N TRP A 101 -0.10 -0.38 4.62
CA TRP A 101 -0.88 0.84 4.47
C TRP A 101 -2.10 0.53 3.61
N GLU A 102 -3.27 1.00 4.04
CA GLU A 102 -4.49 0.94 3.23
C GLU A 102 -4.89 2.37 2.86
N ALA A 103 -4.68 2.71 1.59
CA ALA A 103 -5.04 3.99 1.02
C ALA A 103 -6.56 4.16 0.93
N ASP A 104 -7.00 5.39 1.11
CA ASP A 104 -8.41 5.78 1.01
C ASP A 104 -8.61 6.81 -0.11
N GLY A 105 -9.84 7.32 -0.24
CA GLY A 105 -10.21 8.28 -1.29
C GLY A 105 -9.82 9.74 -1.03
N ARG A 106 -9.10 10.05 0.06
CA ARG A 106 -8.54 11.39 0.33
C ARG A 106 -7.38 11.69 -0.62
N ASP A 107 -6.94 12.94 -0.59
CA ASP A 107 -5.78 13.38 -1.37
C ASP A 107 -4.52 12.56 -0.99
N ALA A 108 -3.80 12.09 -2.01
CA ALA A 108 -2.65 11.22 -1.81
C ALA A 108 -1.47 11.93 -1.12
N ARG A 109 -1.35 13.25 -1.27
CA ARG A 109 -0.32 14.05 -0.59
C ARG A 109 -0.60 14.11 0.90
N GLU A 110 -1.86 14.25 1.30
CA GLU A 110 -2.25 14.19 2.73
C GLU A 110 -1.86 12.85 3.33
N GLN A 111 -2.14 11.74 2.63
CA GLN A 111 -1.75 10.40 3.06
C GLN A 111 -0.23 10.21 3.14
N ALA A 112 0.53 10.75 2.17
CA ALA A 112 1.99 10.72 2.18
C ALA A 112 2.59 11.51 3.36
N LEU A 113 2.00 12.67 3.72
CA LEU A 113 2.40 13.45 4.89
C LEU A 113 2.11 12.72 6.21
N GLU A 114 0.97 12.02 6.31
CA GLU A 114 0.66 11.17 7.47
C GLU A 114 1.69 10.04 7.62
N LEU A 115 2.02 9.37 6.50
CA LEU A 115 3.09 8.37 6.46
C LEU A 115 4.43 8.95 6.88
N GLU A 116 4.78 10.16 6.43
CA GLU A 116 6.03 10.80 6.83
C GLU A 116 6.11 11.00 8.34
N VAL A 117 5.04 11.48 8.97
CA VAL A 117 4.99 11.64 10.44
C VAL A 117 5.14 10.29 11.16
N LEU A 118 4.51 9.22 10.65
CA LEU A 118 4.64 7.88 11.23
C LEU A 118 6.05 7.31 11.08
N LEU A 119 6.65 7.46 9.89
CA LEU A 119 8.00 7.01 9.59
C LEU A 119 9.04 7.81 10.39
N ALA A 120 8.80 9.11 10.60
CA ALA A 120 9.61 9.99 11.43
C ALA A 120 9.55 9.59 12.92
N GLY A 121 8.34 9.32 13.43
CA GLY A 121 8.07 9.00 14.83
C GLY A 121 8.54 7.61 15.29
N GLY A 122 8.86 6.71 14.35
CA GLY A 122 9.47 5.40 14.63
C GLY A 122 10.96 5.47 15.00
N ALA A 123 11.63 6.62 14.78
CA ALA A 123 12.99 6.87 15.25
C ALA A 123 12.97 7.40 16.70
N ARG A 124 12.61 6.54 17.66
CA ARG A 124 13.05 6.72 19.04
C ARG A 124 14.03 5.60 19.36
N THR A 125 15.31 5.96 19.22
CA THR A 125 16.52 5.49 19.93
C THR A 125 16.59 4.02 20.32
#